data_AF-A0A1F9N0N8-F1
#
_entry.id   AF-A0A1F9N0N8-F1
#
_cell.length_a   1.000
_cell.length_b   1.000
_cell.length_c   1.000
_cell.angle_alpha   90.00
_cell.angle_beta   90.00
_cell.angle_gamma   90.00
#
_symmetry.space_group_name_H-M   'P 1'
#
loop_
_entity.id
_entity.type
_entity.pdbx_description
1 polymer ?
#
loop_
_entity_poly.entity_id
_entity_poly.type
_entity_poly.pdbx_seq_one_letter_code
_entity_poly.pdbx_strand_id
1 'polypeptide(L)'
;PDKPGTAVVFATPIKGARQIRAARKAGFATAKSLHNVRVEGADKPGQGANITSALAAAKINLRGLSAASIGKRFVVHVAVDTNAAAAKAVSVLKKL
;
A
#
# COMPACT_ATOMS: atom_id res chain seq x y z
N PRO A 1 -17.57 9.64 4.97
CA PRO A 1 -17.39 9.68 3.51
C PRO A 1 -18.25 10.80 2.92
N ASP A 2 -17.63 11.81 2.32
CA ASP A 2 -18.32 13.09 2.05
C ASP A 2 -19.20 13.05 0.79
N LYS A 3 -19.23 11.92 0.05
CA LYS A 3 -20.04 11.71 -1.17
C LYS A 3 -20.53 10.25 -1.27
N PRO A 4 -21.75 9.94 -0.78
CA PRO A 4 -22.35 8.61 -0.93
C PRO A 4 -22.39 8.17 -2.40
N GLY A 5 -22.18 6.87 -2.66
CA GLY A 5 -22.18 6.31 -4.02
C GLY A 5 -20.90 6.52 -4.82
N THR A 6 -19.85 7.10 -4.24
CA THR A 6 -18.55 7.26 -4.91
C THR A 6 -17.45 6.41 -4.27
N ALA A 7 -16.45 6.04 -5.06
CA ALA A 7 -15.26 5.32 -4.61
C ALA A 7 -14.01 5.90 -5.29
N VAL A 8 -12.86 5.78 -4.61
CA VAL A 8 -11.54 6.12 -5.16
C VAL A 8 -10.76 4.83 -5.35
N VAL A 9 -10.26 4.61 -6.56
CA VAL A 9 -9.48 3.42 -6.91
C VAL A 9 -8.02 3.81 -7.11
N PHE A 10 -7.11 3.04 -6.50
CA PHE A 10 -5.68 3.14 -6.72
C PHE A 10 -5.18 1.88 -7.42
N ALA A 11 -4.35 2.04 -8.46
CA ALA A 11 -3.74 0.94 -9.19
C ALA A 11 -2.21 1.00 -9.08
N THR A 12 -1.60 -0.07 -8.61
CA THR A 12 -0.14 -0.18 -8.43
C THR A 12 0.28 -1.66 -8.48
N PRO A 13 1.48 -1.99 -9.02
CA PRO A 13 2.41 -1.09 -9.68
C PRO A 13 2.04 -0.83 -11.15
N ILE A 14 2.27 0.39 -11.61
CA ILE A 14 2.24 0.76 -13.04
C ILE A 14 3.68 1.03 -13.48
N LYS A 15 4.19 0.22 -14.42
CA LYS A 15 5.59 0.23 -14.86
C LYS A 15 5.70 0.43 -16.37
N GLY A 16 6.61 1.32 -16.76
CA GLY A 16 6.95 1.57 -18.17
C GLY A 16 5.90 2.34 -18.96
N ALA A 17 6.31 2.85 -20.12
CA ALA A 17 5.52 3.80 -20.91
C ALA A 17 4.17 3.22 -21.39
N ARG A 18 4.12 1.92 -21.72
CA ARG A 18 2.88 1.26 -22.17
C ARG A 18 1.81 1.26 -21.10
N GLN A 19 2.14 0.85 -19.88
CA GLN A 19 1.17 0.79 -18.78
C GLN A 19 0.74 2.20 -18.34
N ILE A 20 1.67 3.17 -18.34
CA ILE A 20 1.37 4.57 -18.05
C ILE A 20 0.37 5.15 -19.05
N ARG A 21 0.56 4.90 -20.36
CA ARG A 21 -0.40 5.35 -21.39
C ARG A 21 -1.78 4.73 -21.21
N ALA A 22 -1.84 3.43 -20.91
CA ALA A 22 -3.10 2.75 -20.65
C ALA A 22 -3.82 3.30 -19.41
N ALA A 23 -3.09 3.53 -18.32
CA ALA A 23 -3.63 4.12 -17.09
C ALA A 23 -4.20 5.53 -17.34
N ARG A 24 -3.47 6.38 -18.07
CA ARG A 24 -3.96 7.72 -18.47
C ARG A 24 -5.22 7.63 -19.33
N LYS A 25 -5.27 6.70 -20.30
CA LYS A 25 -6.46 6.48 -21.14
C LYS A 25 -7.67 6.04 -20.31
N ALA A 26 -7.45 5.30 -19.23
CA ALA A 26 -8.48 4.88 -18.28
C ALA A 26 -8.84 5.95 -17.22
N GLY A 27 -8.29 7.17 -17.32
CA GLY A 27 -8.61 8.27 -16.40
C GLY A 27 -7.79 8.31 -15.11
N PHE A 28 -6.78 7.45 -14.96
CA PHE A 28 -5.89 7.51 -13.79
C PHE A 28 -4.88 8.65 -13.92
N ALA A 29 -4.59 9.27 -12.77
CA ALA A 29 -3.49 10.22 -12.60
C ALA A 29 -2.55 9.72 -11.49
N THR A 30 -1.28 10.14 -11.55
CA THR A 30 -0.31 9.82 -10.49
C THR A 30 -0.71 10.53 -9.19
N ALA A 31 -0.91 9.75 -8.12
CA ALA A 31 -1.12 10.30 -6.79
C ALA A 31 0.18 10.94 -6.27
N LYS A 32 0.10 12.21 -5.81
CA LYS A 32 1.27 12.95 -5.29
C LYS A 32 1.40 12.89 -3.77
N SER A 33 0.29 12.72 -3.06
CA SER A 33 0.22 12.77 -1.59
C SER A 33 0.08 11.40 -0.94
N LEU A 34 -0.08 10.34 -1.73
CA LEU A 34 -0.23 8.97 -1.23
C LEU A 34 0.99 8.15 -1.64
N HIS A 35 1.75 7.72 -0.65
CA HIS A 35 2.90 6.85 -0.82
C HIS A 35 2.55 5.45 -0.34
N ASN A 36 2.89 4.43 -1.13
CA ASN A 36 2.45 3.06 -0.87
C ASN A 36 3.65 2.11 -0.72
N VAL A 37 3.61 1.26 0.31
CA VAL A 37 4.50 0.13 0.49
C VAL A 37 3.70 -1.17 0.31
N ARG A 38 4.11 -1.98 -0.68
CA ARG A 38 3.54 -3.31 -0.93
C ARG A 38 4.36 -4.36 -0.19
N VAL A 39 3.69 -5.16 0.63
CA VAL A 39 4.26 -6.28 1.40
C VAL A 39 3.58 -7.56 0.99
N GLU A 40 4.34 -8.61 0.76
CA GLU A 40 3.84 -9.95 0.41
C GLU A 40 4.52 -11.01 1.26
N GLY A 41 3.77 -12.04 1.63
CA GLY A 41 4.29 -13.13 2.45
C GLY A 41 3.35 -14.33 2.49
N ALA A 42 3.68 -15.32 3.34
CA ALA A 42 2.80 -16.45 3.61
C ALA A 42 1.61 -16.00 4.47
N ASP A 43 0.40 -16.38 4.08
CA ASP A 43 -0.81 -16.07 4.82
C ASP A 43 -0.90 -16.93 6.08
N LYS A 44 -0.66 -16.30 7.23
CA LYS A 44 -0.64 -16.94 8.55
C LYS A 44 -1.41 -16.06 9.53
N PRO A 45 -2.04 -16.65 10.56
CA PRO A 45 -2.66 -15.87 11.62
C PRO A 45 -1.69 -14.83 12.20
N GLY A 46 -2.17 -13.60 12.38
CA GLY A 46 -1.41 -12.52 13.00
C GLY A 46 -0.51 -11.68 12.08
N GLN A 47 -0.42 -11.96 10.77
CA GLN A 47 0.45 -11.19 9.87
C GLN A 47 0.11 -9.69 9.83
N GLY A 48 -1.18 -9.35 9.79
CA GLY A 48 -1.63 -7.96 9.87
C GLY A 48 -1.16 -7.29 11.17
N ALA A 49 -1.34 -7.95 12.31
CA ALA A 49 -0.92 -7.45 13.61
C ALA A 49 0.61 -7.28 13.69
N ASN A 50 1.38 -8.24 13.19
CA ASN A 50 2.85 -8.16 13.16
C ASN A 50 3.33 -6.94 12.34
N ILE A 51 2.81 -6.80 11.12
CA ILE A 51 3.14 -5.68 10.22
C ILE A 51 2.78 -4.34 10.88
N THR A 52 1.55 -4.17 11.37
CA THR A 52 1.11 -2.88 11.94
C THR A 52 1.82 -2.56 13.25
N SER A 53 2.14 -3.57 14.07
CA SER A 53 2.88 -3.38 15.33
C SER A 53 4.32 -2.93 15.08
N ALA A 54 5.00 -3.52 14.10
CA ALA A 54 6.35 -3.11 13.72
C ALA A 54 6.38 -1.66 13.21
N LEU A 55 5.39 -1.26 12.40
CA LEU A 55 5.26 0.12 11.93
C LEU A 55 4.95 1.10 13.06
N ALA A 56 4.07 0.71 14.00
CA ALA A 56 3.74 1.52 15.17
C ALA A 56 4.96 1.72 16.09
N ALA A 57 5.74 0.66 16.36
CA ALA A 57 6.99 0.74 17.14
C ALA A 57 8.02 1.70 16.48
N ALA A 58 8.01 1.78 15.15
CA ALA A 58 8.82 2.72 14.39
C ALA A 58 8.21 4.15 14.31
N LYS A 59 7.10 4.42 14.99
CA LYS A 59 6.35 5.69 14.97
C LYS A 59 5.93 6.11 13.55
N ILE A 60 5.45 5.16 12.75
CA ILE A 60 4.94 5.40 11.39
C ILE A 60 3.42 5.39 11.43
N ASN A 61 2.80 6.53 11.14
CA ASN A 61 1.35 6.63 11.01
C ASN A 61 0.88 6.08 9.66
N LEU A 62 -0.27 5.40 9.67
CA LEU A 62 -0.89 4.86 8.47
C LEU A 62 -2.01 5.79 8.00
N ARG A 63 -1.97 6.19 6.73
CA ARG A 63 -3.10 6.86 6.06
C ARG A 63 -4.21 5.87 5.74
N GLY A 64 -3.82 4.65 5.40
CA GLY A 64 -4.75 3.57 5.07
C GLY A 64 -4.01 2.27 4.85
N LEU A 65 -4.75 1.16 4.93
CA LEU A 65 -4.24 -0.17 4.70
C LEU A 65 -5.29 -0.99 3.96
N SER A 66 -4.87 -1.70 2.93
CA SER A 66 -5.68 -2.72 2.25
C SER A 66 -4.89 -4.00 2.18
N ALA A 67 -5.52 -5.11 2.55
CA ALA A 67 -4.90 -6.42 2.55
C ALA A 67 -5.84 -7.44 1.89
N ALA A 68 -5.24 -8.39 1.16
CA ALA A 68 -5.95 -9.50 0.58
C ALA A 68 -5.17 -10.79 0.81
N SER A 69 -5.88 -11.85 1.20
CA SER A 69 -5.38 -13.22 1.11
C SER A 69 -5.63 -13.75 -0.29
N ILE A 70 -4.59 -14.36 -0.87
CA ILE A 70 -4.57 -14.94 -2.21
C ILE A 70 -3.97 -16.34 -2.09
N GLY A 71 -4.84 -17.34 -1.91
CA GLY A 71 -4.42 -18.71 -1.65
C GLY A 71 -3.65 -18.81 -0.33
N LYS A 72 -2.41 -19.32 -0.38
CA LYS A 72 -1.52 -19.45 0.80
C LYS A 72 -0.64 -18.21 1.05
N ARG A 73 -0.90 -17.11 0.35
CA ARG A 73 -0.11 -15.87 0.40
C ARG A 73 -0.99 -14.69 0.73
N PHE A 74 -0.40 -13.63 1.27
CA PHE A 74 -1.06 -12.35 1.40
C PHE A 74 -0.36 -11.28 0.56
N VAL A 75 -1.10 -10.23 0.23
CA VAL A 75 -0.58 -8.93 -0.19
C VAL A 75 -1.19 -7.84 0.69
N VAL A 76 -0.37 -6.94 1.18
CA VAL A 76 -0.78 -5.76 1.95
C VAL A 76 -0.22 -4.53 1.26
N HIS A 77 -1.07 -3.53 1.07
CA HIS A 77 -0.71 -2.19 0.63
C HIS A 77 -0.88 -1.24 1.80
N VAL A 78 0.23 -0.65 2.24
CA VAL A 78 0.26 0.33 3.33
C VAL A 78 0.43 1.72 2.73
N ALA A 79 -0.55 2.60 2.94
CA ALA A 79 -0.50 3.99 2.53
C ALA A 79 0.03 4.87 3.67
N VAL A 80 0.98 5.75 3.35
CA VAL A 80 1.60 6.73 4.25
C VAL A 80 1.70 8.10 3.58
N ASP A 81 1.90 9.13 4.39
CA ASP A 81 1.82 10.54 3.93
C ASP A 81 3.07 11.05 3.23
N THR A 82 4.24 10.42 3.43
CA THR A 82 5.50 10.92 2.87
C THR A 82 6.39 9.81 2.29
N ASN A 83 7.20 10.17 1.31
CA ASN A 83 8.27 9.30 0.79
C ASN A 83 9.23 8.82 1.90
N ALA A 84 9.56 9.69 2.86
CA ALA A 84 10.44 9.36 3.98
C ALA A 84 9.81 8.28 4.89
N ALA A 85 8.52 8.41 5.20
CA ALA A 85 7.79 7.39 5.95
C ALA A 85 7.72 6.05 5.18
N ALA A 86 7.52 6.09 3.86
CA ALA A 86 7.51 4.89 3.02
C ALA A 86 8.88 4.20 3.01
N ALA A 87 9.97 4.94 2.86
CA ALA A 87 11.33 4.40 2.90
C ALA A 87 11.65 3.79 4.29
N LYS A 88 11.25 4.46 5.38
CA LYS A 88 11.40 3.94 6.74
C LYS A 88 10.60 2.65 6.95
N ALA A 89 9.35 2.62 6.46
CA ALA A 89 8.50 1.43 6.52
C ALA A 89 9.14 0.25 5.80
N VAL A 90 9.69 0.44 4.59
CA VAL A 90 10.42 -0.61 3.87
C VAL A 90 11.60 -1.16 4.70
N SER A 91 12.38 -0.28 5.36
CA SER A 91 13.51 -0.69 6.20
C SER A 91 13.08 -1.50 7.43
N VAL A 92 11.96 -1.13 8.06
CA VAL A 92 11.39 -1.84 9.21
C VAL A 92 10.85 -3.20 8.79
N LEU A 93 10.04 -3.24 7.73
CA LEU A 93 9.32 -4.45 7.31
C LEU A 93 10.24 -5.51 6.70
N LYS A 94 11.40 -5.13 6.16
CA LYS A 94 12.42 -6.09 5.69
C LYS A 94 13.06 -6.93 6.81
N LYS A 95 12.87 -6.54 8.07
CA LYS A 95 13.42 -7.23 9.25
C LYS A 95 12.44 -8.24 9.86
N LEU A 96 11.21 -8.31 9.33
CA LEU A 96 10.20 -9.31 9.67
C LEU A 96 10.40 -10.57 8.83
#